data_AF-A0A9P6LTN1-F1
#
_entry.id   AF-A0A9P6LTN1-F1
#
_cell.length_a   1.000
_cell.length_b   1.000
_cell.length_c   1.000
_cell.angle_alpha   90.00
_cell.angle_beta   90.00
_cell.angle_gamma   90.00
#
_symmetry.space_group_name_H-M   'P 1'
#
loop_
_entity.id
_entity.type
_entity.pdbx_description
1 polymer ?
#
loop_
_entity_poly.entity_id
_entity_poly.type
_entity_poly.pdbx_seq_one_letter_code
_entity_poly.pdbx_strand_id
1 'polypeptide(L)'
;MKQIEVFWISSSWYIEPHQLQQLQPHFETITEINLNGKSTAASAIAQEILSSCPMLTRFGTSYMEGTHIAEGQPWVCLGLKELDAGLKFEPLTIHHVQPLVFDQLSRLTRIEDLTLDSELYRDAAFQTTSDLRLEYGLHKLATLRSLEMFIFHRTTQRMGYFEMN
;
A
#
# COMPACT_ATOMS: atom_id res chain seq x y z
N MET A 1 20.49 19.80 13.18
CA MET A 1 20.36 18.75 12.15
C MET A 1 19.49 19.30 11.03
N LYS A 2 19.79 19.03 9.76
CA LYS A 2 18.89 19.37 8.65
C LYS A 2 17.69 18.40 8.71
N GLN A 3 16.47 18.93 8.65
CA GLN A 3 15.26 18.11 8.58
C GLN A 3 15.01 17.69 7.13
N ILE A 4 14.63 16.43 6.93
CA ILE A 4 14.20 15.91 5.64
C ILE A 4 12.68 15.90 5.67
N GLU A 5 12.07 16.62 4.74
CA GLU A 5 10.61 16.65 4.56
C GLU A 5 10.19 15.73 3.42
N VAL A 6 11.01 15.69 2.37
CA VAL A 6 10.69 15.03 1.10
C VAL A 6 11.82 14.10 0.71
N PHE A 7 11.50 12.83 0.44
CA PHE A 7 12.47 11.80 0.11
C PHE A 7 12.03 10.99 -1.13
N TRP A 8 12.79 11.12 -2.22
CA TRP A 8 12.54 10.43 -3.48
C TRP A 8 13.70 9.51 -3.81
N ILE A 9 13.38 8.29 -4.20
CA ILE A 9 14.35 7.41 -4.81
C ILE A 9 14.00 7.25 -6.27
N SER A 10 14.96 7.62 -7.12
CA SER A 10 14.81 7.41 -8.55
C SER A 10 14.70 5.91 -8.85
N SER A 11 13.86 5.57 -9.83
CA SER A 11 13.48 4.22 -10.28
C SER A 11 14.63 3.29 -10.68
N SER A 12 15.88 3.75 -10.58
CA SER A 12 17.09 3.01 -10.90
C SER A 12 17.75 2.36 -9.68
N TRP A 13 17.41 2.80 -8.46
CA TRP A 13 18.09 2.39 -7.22
C TRP A 13 17.12 1.70 -6.26
N TYR A 14 17.62 0.67 -5.56
CA TYR A 14 16.88 -0.07 -4.55
C TYR A 14 17.11 0.57 -3.18
N ILE A 15 16.11 0.64 -2.30
CA ILE A 15 16.38 0.81 -0.86
C ILE A 15 16.84 -0.52 -0.32
N GLU A 16 18.04 -0.51 0.22
CA GLU A 16 18.53 -1.55 1.12
C GLU A 16 18.19 -1.20 2.58
N PRO A 17 17.97 -2.18 3.48
CA PRO A 17 17.61 -1.93 4.88
C PRO A 17 18.53 -0.94 5.61
N HIS A 18 19.82 -0.91 5.28
CA HIS A 18 20.78 0.03 5.88
C HIS A 18 20.53 1.49 5.48
N GLN A 19 19.95 1.75 4.30
CA GLN A 19 19.59 3.11 3.88
C GLN A 19 18.34 3.59 4.62
N LEU A 20 17.41 2.68 4.96
CA LEU A 20 16.27 2.99 5.81
C LEU A 20 16.71 3.40 7.21
N GLN A 21 17.70 2.71 7.79
CA GLN A 21 18.27 3.07 9.10
C GLN A 21 18.83 4.50 9.13
N GLN A 22 19.36 4.99 7.99
CA GLN A 22 19.84 6.38 7.90
C GLN A 22 18.71 7.40 7.86
N LEU A 23 17.49 7.00 7.46
CA LEU A 23 16.30 7.85 7.45
C LEU A 23 15.53 7.86 8.76
N GLN A 24 15.69 6.82 9.60
CA GLN A 24 14.98 6.70 10.88
C GLN A 24 15.03 7.97 11.75
N PRO A 25 16.16 8.70 11.87
CA PRO A 25 16.21 9.96 12.64
C PRO A 25 15.31 11.09 12.11
N HIS A 26 14.73 10.94 10.91
CA HIS A 26 13.91 11.94 10.24
C HIS A 26 12.44 11.52 10.09
N PHE A 27 12.05 10.33 10.54
CA PHE A 27 10.68 9.82 10.36
C PHE A 27 9.60 10.73 10.95
N GLU A 28 9.91 11.47 12.02
CA GLU A 28 8.98 12.43 12.62
C GLU A 28 8.70 13.67 11.76
N THR A 29 9.54 13.96 10.76
CA THR A 29 9.42 15.16 9.91
C THR A 29 9.11 14.88 8.46
N ILE A 30 9.27 13.63 8.01
CA ILE A 30 9.04 13.29 6.61
C ILE A 30 7.54 13.35 6.29
N THR A 31 7.20 14.12 5.26
CA THR A 31 5.85 14.31 4.74
C THR A 31 5.63 13.60 3.42
N GLU A 32 6.69 13.29 2.67
CA GLU A 32 6.58 12.64 1.36
C GLU A 32 7.68 11.60 1.14
N ILE A 33 7.29 10.38 0.78
CA ILE A 33 8.20 9.31 0.38
C ILE A 33 7.72 8.68 -0.92
N ASN A 34 8.64 8.50 -1.87
CA ASN A 34 8.38 7.71 -3.07
C ASN A 34 9.45 6.63 -3.27
N LEU A 35 9.01 5.38 -3.25
CA LEU A 35 9.77 4.15 -3.41
C LEU A 35 9.48 3.43 -4.74
N ASN A 36 8.92 4.11 -5.74
CA ASN A 36 8.56 3.53 -7.03
C ASN A 36 9.82 3.04 -7.78
N GLY A 37 10.24 1.81 -7.46
CA GLY A 37 11.36 1.06 -8.01
C GLY A 37 11.14 -0.45 -7.84
N LYS A 38 11.92 -1.29 -8.54
CA LYS A 38 11.66 -2.74 -8.64
C LYS A 38 12.19 -3.59 -7.47
N SER A 39 12.17 -3.10 -6.23
CA SER A 39 12.71 -3.86 -5.09
C SER A 39 11.70 -4.82 -4.50
N THR A 40 12.11 -6.05 -4.19
CA THR A 40 11.29 -6.97 -3.40
C THR A 40 11.28 -6.66 -1.90
N ALA A 41 12.34 -6.02 -1.40
CA ALA A 41 12.40 -5.48 -0.05
C ALA A 41 11.45 -4.27 0.15
N ALA A 42 10.90 -3.71 -0.94
CA ALA A 42 10.04 -2.53 -0.89
C ALA A 42 8.81 -2.73 0.00
N SER A 43 8.26 -3.94 0.07
CA SER A 43 7.05 -4.21 0.84
C SER A 43 7.29 -4.11 2.36
N ALA A 44 8.32 -4.76 2.88
CA ALA A 44 8.66 -4.68 4.31
C ALA A 44 9.10 -3.27 4.71
N ILE A 45 9.87 -2.60 3.85
CA ILE A 45 10.31 -1.21 4.05
C ILE A 45 9.10 -0.25 4.04
N ALA A 46 8.17 -0.43 3.11
CA ALA A 46 6.94 0.36 3.05
C ALA A 46 6.12 0.21 4.33
N GLN A 47 5.98 -1.03 4.83
CA GLN A 47 5.29 -1.28 6.09
C GLN A 47 5.98 -0.60 7.29
N GLU A 48 7.31 -0.66 7.38
CA GLU A 48 8.06 0.05 8.42
C GLU A 48 7.86 1.57 8.34
N ILE A 49 7.91 2.15 7.14
CA ILE A 49 7.70 3.59 6.92
C ILE A 49 6.29 4.01 7.34
N LEU A 50 5.25 3.32 6.87
CA LEU A 50 3.85 3.68 7.17
C LEU A 50 3.52 3.53 8.67
N SER A 51 4.21 2.62 9.36
CA SER A 51 4.09 2.40 10.82
C SER A 51 5.00 3.29 11.67
N SER A 52 5.92 4.05 11.06
CA SER A 52 6.88 4.88 11.81
C SER A 52 6.86 6.38 11.47
N CYS A 53 6.27 6.79 10.34
CA CYS A 53 6.28 8.19 9.89
C CYS A 53 4.91 8.87 10.10
N PRO A 54 4.65 9.54 11.25
CA PRO A 54 3.33 10.06 11.57
C PRO A 54 2.91 11.28 10.73
N MET A 55 3.88 12.04 10.20
CA MET A 55 3.63 13.26 9.40
C MET A 55 3.49 12.99 7.90
N LEU A 56 3.58 11.72 7.48
CA LEU A 56 3.52 11.35 6.07
C LEU A 56 2.16 11.71 5.45
N THR A 57 2.20 12.44 4.35
CA THR A 57 1.05 12.93 3.57
C THR A 57 0.96 12.29 2.19
N ARG A 58 2.11 11.91 1.60
CA ARG A 58 2.17 11.21 0.32
C ARG A 58 3.11 10.02 0.40
N PHE A 59 2.65 8.87 -0.06
CA PHE A 59 3.45 7.65 -0.11
C PHE A 59 3.26 6.92 -1.44
N GLY A 60 4.38 6.63 -2.11
CA GLY A 60 4.42 5.80 -3.31
C GLY A 60 5.33 4.59 -3.11
N THR A 61 4.90 3.42 -3.57
CA THR A 61 5.75 2.23 -3.73
C THR A 61 5.23 1.36 -4.88
N SER A 62 6.12 0.60 -5.52
CA SER A 62 5.71 -0.28 -6.63
C SER A 62 4.71 -1.33 -6.20
N TYR A 63 4.89 -1.93 -5.02
CA TYR A 63 3.93 -2.87 -4.47
C TYR A 63 4.10 -3.07 -2.96
N MET A 64 3.06 -3.62 -2.34
CA MET A 64 3.04 -4.11 -0.97
C MET A 64 2.42 -5.51 -0.92
N GLU A 65 2.96 -6.36 -0.06
CA GLU A 65 2.45 -7.72 0.16
C GLU A 65 1.41 -7.67 1.26
N GLY A 66 0.24 -8.25 1.00
CA GLY A 66 -0.87 -8.21 1.93
C GLY A 66 -0.52 -8.80 3.30
N THR A 67 0.33 -9.83 3.34
CA THR A 67 0.82 -10.45 4.59
C THR A 67 1.64 -9.48 5.43
N HIS A 68 2.57 -8.72 4.83
CA HIS A 68 3.32 -7.70 5.56
C HIS A 68 2.43 -6.60 6.12
N ILE A 69 1.35 -6.22 5.42
CA ILE A 69 0.38 -5.26 5.93
C ILE A 69 -0.44 -5.86 7.08
N ALA A 70 -0.95 -7.08 6.88
CA ALA A 70 -1.86 -7.75 7.81
C ALA A 70 -1.19 -8.15 9.13
N GLU A 71 0.07 -8.59 9.09
CA GLU A 71 0.85 -9.02 10.25
C GLU A 71 1.72 -7.89 10.83
N GLY A 72 1.84 -6.79 10.09
CA GLY A 72 2.68 -5.65 10.45
C GLY A 72 2.08 -4.76 11.53
N GLN A 73 2.88 -3.78 11.97
CA GLN A 73 2.42 -2.80 12.94
C GLN A 73 1.35 -1.87 12.34
N PRO A 74 0.38 -1.41 13.14
CA PRO A 74 -0.59 -0.40 12.74
C PRO A 74 0.09 0.83 12.13
N TRP A 75 -0.38 1.29 10.97
CA TRP A 75 0.10 2.55 10.39
C TRP A 75 -0.23 3.74 11.29
N VAL A 76 0.72 4.67 11.38
CA VAL A 76 0.66 5.88 12.20
C VAL A 76 0.50 7.15 11.37
N CYS A 77 0.71 7.06 10.05
CA CYS A 77 0.50 8.12 9.06
C CYS A 77 -0.99 8.42 8.81
N LEU A 78 -1.77 8.71 9.85
CA LEU A 78 -3.22 8.97 9.73
C LEU A 78 -3.53 10.29 9.00
N GLY A 79 -2.51 11.11 8.72
CA GLY A 79 -2.55 12.30 7.87
C GLY A 79 -2.35 12.03 6.38
N LEU A 80 -2.18 10.78 5.96
CA LEU A 80 -1.92 10.41 4.56
C LEU A 80 -3.08 10.85 3.66
N LYS A 81 -2.73 11.54 2.58
CA LYS A 81 -3.63 12.05 1.53
C LYS A 81 -3.50 11.24 0.24
N GLU A 82 -2.29 10.79 -0.08
CA GLU A 82 -2.02 10.07 -1.33
C GLU A 82 -1.29 8.76 -1.01
N LEU A 83 -1.85 7.64 -1.46
CA LEU A 83 -1.24 6.31 -1.41
C LEU A 83 -1.26 5.68 -2.80
N ASP A 84 -0.07 5.47 -3.36
CA ASP A 84 0.15 4.75 -4.60
C ASP A 84 0.93 3.47 -4.31
N ALA A 85 0.24 2.34 -4.26
CA ALA A 85 0.84 1.06 -3.93
C ALA A 85 0.06 -0.12 -4.52
N GLY A 86 0.66 -0.86 -5.45
CA GLY A 86 0.08 -2.12 -5.92
C GLY A 86 -0.05 -3.15 -4.79
N LEU A 87 -1.22 -3.74 -4.57
CA LEU A 87 -1.38 -4.80 -3.57
C LEU A 87 -1.13 -6.18 -4.19
N LYS A 88 -0.30 -6.99 -3.51
CA LYS A 88 0.01 -8.37 -3.88
C LYS A 88 -0.47 -9.32 -2.80
N PHE A 89 -1.24 -10.33 -3.20
CA PHE A 89 -1.74 -11.37 -2.31
C PHE A 89 -1.32 -12.75 -2.79
N GLU A 90 -1.05 -13.67 -1.87
CA GLU A 90 -0.87 -15.07 -2.24
C GLU A 90 -2.26 -15.70 -2.52
N PRO A 91 -2.42 -16.49 -3.60
CA PRO A 91 -3.71 -17.04 -3.97
C PRO A 91 -4.40 -17.85 -2.85
N LEU A 92 -3.61 -18.52 -2.00
CA LEU A 92 -4.13 -19.39 -0.95
C LEU A 92 -4.55 -18.63 0.31
N THR A 93 -4.08 -17.39 0.50
CA THR A 93 -4.29 -16.64 1.75
C THR A 93 -5.12 -15.38 1.56
N ILE A 94 -5.36 -14.95 0.31
CA ILE A 94 -6.07 -13.70 -0.02
C ILE A 94 -7.37 -13.51 0.75
N HIS A 95 -8.22 -14.54 0.88
CA HIS A 95 -9.51 -14.45 1.56
C HIS A 95 -9.40 -14.15 3.07
N HIS A 96 -8.27 -14.48 3.69
CA HIS A 96 -8.01 -14.20 5.12
C HIS A 96 -7.23 -12.90 5.31
N VAL A 97 -6.31 -12.62 4.39
CA VAL A 97 -5.37 -11.48 4.49
C VAL A 97 -6.02 -10.18 4.02
N GLN A 98 -6.76 -10.21 2.92
CA GLN A 98 -7.32 -9.01 2.31
C GLN A 98 -8.26 -8.22 3.23
N PRO A 99 -9.17 -8.84 4.02
CA PRO A 99 -9.99 -8.10 4.95
C PRO A 99 -9.19 -7.30 6.00
N LEU A 100 -8.01 -7.80 6.39
CA LEU A 100 -7.10 -7.15 7.35
C LEU A 100 -6.38 -5.97 6.70
N VAL A 101 -5.95 -6.12 5.44
CA VAL A 101 -5.41 -5.02 4.64
C VAL A 101 -6.44 -3.89 4.51
N PHE A 102 -7.70 -4.25 4.23
CA PHE A 102 -8.79 -3.27 4.13
C PHE A 102 -9.15 -2.63 5.48
N ASP A 103 -9.03 -3.34 6.61
CA ASP A 103 -9.11 -2.70 7.93
C ASP A 103 -8.03 -1.64 8.09
N GLN A 104 -6.80 -1.97 7.70
CA GLN A 104 -5.66 -1.08 7.80
C GLN A 104 -5.84 0.18 6.93
N LEU A 105 -6.29 0.01 5.67
CA LEU A 105 -6.64 1.12 4.77
C LEU A 105 -7.78 1.98 5.30
N SER A 106 -8.83 1.37 5.89
CA SER A 106 -10.03 2.09 6.37
C SER A 106 -9.74 3.14 7.46
N ARG A 107 -8.56 3.06 8.09
CA ARG A 107 -8.09 4.01 9.11
C ARG A 107 -7.56 5.30 8.52
N LEU A 108 -7.21 5.32 7.22
CA LEU A 108 -6.67 6.48 6.51
C LEU A 108 -7.78 7.46 6.11
N THR A 109 -8.54 7.94 7.08
CA THR A 109 -9.76 8.76 6.84
C THR A 109 -9.54 10.08 6.10
N ARG A 110 -8.29 10.52 5.96
CA ARG A 110 -7.86 11.73 5.22
C ARG A 110 -7.36 11.45 3.82
N ILE A 111 -7.35 10.18 3.39
CA ILE A 111 -6.91 9.81 2.05
C ILE A 111 -7.84 10.47 1.01
N GLU A 112 -7.22 11.08 0.02
CA GLU A 112 -7.84 11.79 -1.12
C GLU A 112 -7.64 10.95 -2.39
N ASP A 113 -6.41 10.44 -2.60
CA ASP A 113 -6.07 9.57 -3.73
C ASP A 113 -5.57 8.20 -3.25
N LEU A 114 -6.26 7.15 -3.69
CA LEU A 114 -5.90 5.76 -3.39
C LEU A 114 -5.73 4.96 -4.68
N THR A 115 -4.50 4.55 -4.96
CA THR A 115 -4.16 3.66 -6.08
C THR A 115 -3.63 2.35 -5.53
N LEU A 116 -4.36 1.26 -5.79
CA LEU A 116 -4.05 -0.09 -5.27
C LEU A 116 -3.50 -1.06 -6.33
N ASP A 117 -3.17 -0.54 -7.51
CA ASP A 117 -2.67 -1.29 -8.65
C ASP A 117 -1.47 -0.57 -9.26
N SER A 118 -0.42 -1.31 -9.63
CA SER A 118 0.83 -0.73 -10.11
C SER A 118 1.02 -1.00 -11.60
N GLU A 119 1.11 0.07 -12.39
CA GLU A 119 1.40 -0.03 -13.83
C GLU A 119 2.78 -0.65 -14.13
N LEU A 120 3.67 -0.66 -13.12
CA LEU A 120 5.09 -1.04 -13.28
C LEU A 120 5.33 -2.56 -13.24
N TYR A 121 4.36 -3.36 -12.76
CA TYR A 121 4.46 -4.82 -12.74
C TYR A 121 3.53 -5.45 -13.79
N ARG A 122 4.09 -5.69 -15.00
CA ARG A 122 3.39 -6.32 -16.14
C ARG A 122 3.47 -7.84 -16.18
N ASP A 123 4.06 -8.50 -15.18
CA ASP A 123 4.19 -9.95 -15.25
C ASP A 123 2.84 -10.63 -14.96
N ALA A 124 2.32 -11.31 -15.97
CA ALA A 124 1.04 -12.02 -15.93
C ALA A 124 0.98 -13.12 -14.84
N ALA A 125 2.14 -13.58 -14.36
CA ALA A 125 2.23 -14.57 -13.28
C ALA A 125 1.91 -14.01 -11.88
N PHE A 126 1.88 -12.68 -11.70
CA PHE A 126 1.61 -12.03 -10.40
C PHE A 126 0.21 -11.41 -10.31
N GLN A 127 -0.68 -11.72 -11.26
CA GLN A 127 -2.05 -11.21 -11.31
C GLN A 127 -3.00 -11.91 -10.32
N THR A 128 -2.64 -12.01 -9.04
CA THR A 128 -3.63 -12.17 -7.98
C THR A 128 -4.12 -10.80 -7.56
N THR A 129 -4.99 -10.25 -8.39
CA THR A 129 -5.64 -8.97 -8.15
C THR A 129 -6.55 -9.06 -6.93
N SER A 130 -6.57 -8.00 -6.10
CA SER A 130 -7.50 -7.83 -4.98
C SER A 130 -8.92 -8.25 -5.35
N ASP A 131 -9.57 -9.07 -4.52
CA ASP A 131 -10.98 -9.45 -4.73
C ASP A 131 -11.89 -8.30 -4.30
N LEU A 132 -12.49 -7.61 -5.27
CA LEU A 132 -13.27 -6.39 -5.01
C LEU A 132 -14.70 -6.68 -4.54
N ARG A 133 -15.04 -7.93 -4.18
CA ARG A 133 -16.35 -8.22 -3.57
C ARG A 133 -16.42 -7.68 -2.15
N LEU A 134 -17.63 -7.25 -1.75
CA LEU A 134 -17.89 -6.69 -0.42
C LEU A 134 -17.55 -7.68 0.71
N GLU A 135 -17.77 -8.97 0.48
CA GLU A 135 -17.48 -10.05 1.44
C GLU A 135 -15.98 -10.17 1.80
N TYR A 136 -15.08 -9.70 0.94
CA TYR A 136 -13.64 -9.63 1.22
C TYR A 136 -13.20 -8.27 1.76
N GLY A 137 -14.14 -7.47 2.27
CA GLY A 137 -13.88 -6.29 3.06
C GLY A 137 -13.88 -4.97 2.31
N LEU A 138 -14.19 -4.94 1.00
CA LEU A 138 -14.19 -3.69 0.24
C LEU A 138 -15.12 -2.64 0.88
N HIS A 139 -16.24 -3.09 1.48
CA HIS A 139 -17.18 -2.25 2.21
C HIS A 139 -16.54 -1.44 3.35
N LYS A 140 -15.40 -1.89 3.89
CA LYS A 140 -14.66 -1.19 4.96
C LYS A 140 -14.11 0.14 4.48
N LEU A 141 -13.85 0.30 3.18
CA LEU A 141 -13.36 1.55 2.61
C LEU A 141 -14.44 2.64 2.56
N ALA A 142 -15.70 2.33 2.87
CA ALA A 142 -16.77 3.33 2.98
C ALA A 142 -16.53 4.37 4.10
N THR A 143 -15.55 4.15 4.97
CA THR A 143 -15.14 5.12 6.01
C THR A 143 -14.29 6.26 5.45
N LEU A 144 -13.74 6.12 4.23
CA LEU A 144 -12.82 7.08 3.60
C LEU A 144 -13.58 8.25 2.99
N ARG A 145 -14.04 9.18 3.84
CA ARG A 145 -14.94 10.28 3.43
C ARG A 145 -14.27 11.36 2.58
N SER A 146 -12.95 11.45 2.64
CA SER A 146 -12.15 12.38 1.86
C SER A 146 -11.72 11.83 0.51
N LEU A 147 -12.02 10.56 0.21
CA LEU A 147 -11.54 9.90 -1.00
C LEU A 147 -12.18 10.54 -2.23
N GLU A 148 -11.34 11.17 -3.06
CA GLU A 148 -11.72 11.82 -4.32
C GLU A 148 -11.42 10.90 -5.50
N MET A 149 -10.32 10.15 -5.43
CA MET A 149 -9.88 9.25 -6.48
C MET A 149 -9.59 7.86 -5.95
N PHE A 150 -10.23 6.85 -6.54
CA PHE A 150 -9.95 5.45 -6.27
C PHE A 150 -9.64 4.70 -7.56
N ILE A 151 -8.38 4.30 -7.73
CA ILE A 151 -7.89 3.77 -9.00
C ILE A 151 -7.53 2.29 -8.90
N PHE A 152 -8.07 1.53 -9.85
CA PHE A 152 -7.64 0.18 -10.18
C PHE A 152 -7.46 0.06 -11.68
N HIS A 153 -6.22 -0.16 -12.13
CA HIS A 153 -5.93 -0.10 -13.55
C HIS A 153 -6.24 -1.42 -14.28
N ARG A 154 -6.28 -2.58 -13.60
CA ARG A 154 -6.34 -3.90 -14.24
C ARG A 154 -7.01 -5.01 -13.44
N THR A 155 -7.99 -4.72 -12.57
CA THR A 155 -8.82 -5.76 -11.95
C THR A 155 -9.91 -6.25 -12.91
N THR A 156 -9.88 -7.53 -13.26
CA THR A 156 -11.02 -8.22 -13.90
C THR A 156 -11.77 -9.04 -12.84
N GLN A 157 -12.78 -8.44 -12.21
CA GLN A 157 -13.66 -9.16 -11.29
C GLN A 157 -14.81 -9.81 -12.06
N ARG A 158 -14.88 -11.15 -12.08
CA ARG A 158 -16.06 -11.86 -12.58
C ARG A 158 -17.17 -11.79 -11.54
N MET A 159 -18.23 -11.04 -11.85
CA MET A 159 -19.44 -10.94 -11.03
C MET A 159 -20.43 -12.02 -11.49
N GLY A 160 -20.35 -13.23 -10.94
CA GLY A 160 -21.28 -14.32 -11.30
C GLY A 160 -21.20 -15.53 -10.37
N TYR A 161 -22.34 -16.20 -10.18
CA TYR A 161 -22.44 -17.44 -9.41
C TYR A 161 -21.84 -18.61 -10.21
N PHE A 162 -20.86 -19.31 -9.63
CA PHE A 162 -20.57 -20.69 -10.04
C PHE A 162 -21.60 -21.58 -9.33
N GLU A 163 -22.64 -21.98 -10.05
CA GLU A 163 -23.33 -23.24 -9.69
C GLU A 163 -22.33 -24.36 -10.01
N MET A 164 -21.77 -24.98 -8.96
CA MET A 164 -21.07 -26.26 -9.11
C MET A 164 -22.15 -27.33 -9.33
N ASN A 165 -22.26 -27.81 -10.57
CA ASN A 165 -22.84 -29.13 -10.85
C ASN A 165 -21.87 -30.23 -10.43
#